data_AF-A0A377DL71-F1
#
_entry.id   AF-A0A377DL71-F1
#
_cell.length_a   1.000
_cell.length_b   1.000
_cell.length_c   1.000
_cell.angle_alpha   90.00
_cell.angle_beta   90.00
_cell.angle_gamma   90.00
#
_symmetry.space_group_name_H-M   'P 1'
#
loop_
_entity.id
_entity.type
_entity.pdbx_description
1 polymer ?
#
loop_
_entity_poly.entity_id
_entity_poly.type
_entity_poly.pdbx_seq_one_letter_code
_entity_poly.pdbx_strand_id
1 'polypeptide(L)'
;MIALSSINKAVVFPFNLPAVAELGTASGFDMELLDNGNLGHEKLTQARNELLSLAAQSPNQVTGVRPNGLEDTPMFKVNVNAAKAEAMGRGAV
;
A
#
# COMPACT_ATOMS: atom_id res chain seq x y z
N MET A 1 -8.25 -18.90 13.18
CA MET A 1 -7.90 -17.59 12.57
C MET A 1 -8.54 -16.38 13.24
N ILE A 2 -9.61 -16.52 14.05
CA ILE A 2 -10.38 -15.38 14.62
C ILE A 2 -9.58 -14.54 15.65
N ALA A 3 -8.56 -15.10 16.31
CA ALA A 3 -7.87 -14.42 17.42
C ALA A 3 -6.89 -13.31 16.98
N LEU A 4 -6.41 -13.33 15.73
CA LEU A 4 -5.45 -12.33 15.23
C LEU A 4 -6.14 -11.16 14.52
N SER A 5 -7.34 -11.37 13.97
CA SER A 5 -8.14 -10.33 13.33
C SER A 5 -8.78 -9.35 14.31
N SER A 6 -8.75 -9.64 15.62
CA SER A 6 -9.31 -8.78 16.67
C SER A 6 -8.30 -7.78 17.26
N ILE A 7 -7.04 -7.81 16.82
CA ILE A 7 -6.01 -6.88 17.29
C ILE A 7 -6.35 -5.48 16.80
N ASN A 8 -6.58 -4.57 17.75
CA ASN A 8 -6.94 -3.19 17.43
C ASN A 8 -5.71 -2.45 16.86
N LYS A 9 -5.88 -1.79 15.71
CA LYS A 9 -4.84 -1.03 14.99
C LYS A 9 -3.70 -1.85 14.35
N ALA A 10 -3.85 -3.16 14.19
CA ALA A 10 -2.88 -3.96 13.44
C ALA A 10 -3.58 -5.06 12.64
N VAL A 11 -3.02 -5.38 11.48
CA VAL A 11 -3.47 -6.52 10.68
C VAL A 11 -2.37 -7.56 10.69
N VAL A 12 -2.68 -8.77 11.16
CA VAL A 12 -1.71 -9.86 11.32
C VAL A 12 -2.12 -11.04 10.44
N PHE A 13 -1.23 -11.43 9.53
CA PHE A 13 -1.42 -12.56 8.63
C PHE A 13 -0.42 -13.67 8.92
N PRO A 14 -0.86 -14.80 9.52
CA PRO A 14 -0.01 -15.98 9.62
C PRO A 14 0.05 -16.68 8.26
N PHE A 15 1.25 -17.06 7.83
CA PHE A 15 1.46 -17.87 6.63
C PHE A 15 2.47 -18.98 6.89
N ASN A 16 2.30 -20.12 6.22
CA ASN A 16 3.26 -21.21 6.28
C ASN A 16 4.41 -20.90 5.31
N LEU A 17 5.64 -21.12 5.77
CA LEU A 17 6.81 -21.03 4.90
C LEU A 17 6.80 -22.20 3.90
N PRO A 18 7.16 -21.98 2.63
CA PRO A 18 7.35 -23.07 1.69
C PRO A 18 8.54 -23.96 2.09
N ALA A 19 8.53 -25.22 1.63
CA ALA A 19 9.55 -26.20 1.97
C ALA A 19 10.96 -25.84 1.46
N VAL A 20 11.08 -24.92 0.48
CA VAL A 20 12.33 -24.41 -0.07
C VAL A 20 12.31 -22.88 0.03
N ALA A 21 13.23 -22.32 0.82
CA ALA A 21 13.26 -20.88 1.12
C ALA A 21 13.45 -19.97 -0.10
N GLU A 22 14.07 -20.46 -1.18
CA GLU A 22 14.32 -19.67 -2.39
C GLU A 22 13.09 -19.50 -3.30
N LEU A 23 11.99 -20.22 -3.03
CA LEU A 23 10.73 -20.09 -3.77
C LEU A 23 9.81 -18.99 -3.22
N GLY A 24 10.30 -18.19 -2.27
CA GLY A 24 9.59 -17.04 -1.70
C GLY A 24 9.13 -17.26 -0.27
N THR A 25 8.55 -16.22 0.32
CA THR A 25 8.12 -16.21 1.72
C THR A 25 6.65 -16.58 1.91
N ALA A 26 5.85 -16.61 0.84
CA ALA A 26 4.44 -16.97 0.88
C ALA A 26 4.08 -17.93 -0.26
N SER A 27 3.25 -18.93 0.02
CA SER A 27 2.66 -19.82 -0.99
C SER A 27 1.48 -19.14 -1.70
N GLY A 28 1.35 -19.29 -3.02
CA GLY A 28 0.22 -18.78 -3.78
C GLY A 28 0.67 -18.10 -5.06
N PHE A 29 0.21 -16.87 -5.27
CA PHE A 29 0.59 -16.04 -6.41
C PHE A 29 1.12 -14.68 -5.91
N ASP A 30 1.88 -14.02 -6.78
CA ASP A 30 2.27 -12.62 -6.65
C ASP A 30 1.83 -11.86 -7.90
N MET A 31 1.37 -10.62 -7.73
CA MET A 31 0.79 -9.81 -8.80
C MET A 31 1.08 -8.33 -8.56
N GLU A 32 1.48 -7.66 -9.63
CA GLU A 32 1.69 -6.21 -9.65
C GLU A 32 0.57 -5.52 -10.42
N LEU A 33 0.02 -4.45 -9.84
CA LEU A 33 -0.96 -3.59 -10.51
C LEU A 33 -0.24 -2.37 -11.10
N LEU A 34 -0.32 -2.21 -12.42
CA LEU A 34 0.40 -1.15 -13.14
C LEU A 34 -0.55 -0.06 -13.62
N ASP A 35 -0.16 1.19 -13.44
CA ASP A 35 -0.80 2.35 -14.06
C ASP A 35 -0.21 2.60 -15.46
N ASN A 36 -0.74 1.90 -16.48
CA ASN A 36 -0.33 2.10 -17.88
C ASN A 36 -0.93 3.36 -18.52
N GLY A 37 -1.92 3.98 -17.87
CA GLY A 37 -2.63 5.16 -18.38
C GLY A 37 -2.09 6.49 -17.84
N ASN A 38 -1.11 6.45 -16.94
CA ASN A 38 -0.62 7.61 -16.20
C ASN A 38 -1.76 8.37 -15.48
N LEU A 39 -2.68 7.61 -14.88
CA LEU A 39 -3.84 8.09 -14.13
C LEU A 39 -3.48 8.64 -12.75
N GLY A 40 -2.31 8.28 -12.23
CA GLY A 40 -1.77 8.77 -10.97
C GLY A 40 -2.08 7.87 -9.76
N HIS A 41 -1.48 8.26 -8.63
CA HIS A 41 -1.45 7.47 -7.40
C HIS A 41 -2.85 7.19 -6.82
N GLU A 42 -3.72 8.19 -6.78
CA GLU A 42 -5.06 8.04 -6.18
C GLU A 42 -5.92 7.07 -6.99
N LYS A 43 -5.83 7.11 -8.32
CA LYS A 43 -6.57 6.22 -9.22
C LYS A 43 -6.06 4.80 -9.16
N LEU A 44 -4.74 4.61 -9.12
CA LEU A 44 -4.14 3.29 -8.95
C LEU A 44 -4.51 2.68 -7.59
N THR A 45 -4.50 3.48 -6.53
CA THR A 45 -4.91 3.08 -5.17
C THR A 45 -6.38 2.68 -5.13
N GLN A 46 -7.25 3.43 -5.80
CA GLN A 46 -8.67 3.08 -5.92
C GLN A 46 -8.85 1.73 -6.63
N ALA A 47 -8.18 1.51 -7.77
CA ALA A 47 -8.26 0.27 -8.52
C ALA A 47 -7.75 -0.94 -7.71
N ARG A 48 -6.66 -0.77 -6.95
CA ARG A 48 -6.16 -1.78 -6.00
C ARG A 48 -7.23 -2.14 -4.97
N ASN A 49 -7.89 -1.15 -4.38
CA ASN A 49 -8.92 -1.38 -3.37
C ASN A 49 -10.16 -2.09 -3.95
N GLU A 50 -10.55 -1.76 -5.18
CA GLU A 50 -11.61 -2.46 -5.90
C GLU A 50 -11.25 -3.92 -6.16
N LEU A 51 -10.03 -4.19 -6.64
CA LEU A 51 -9.52 -5.56 -6.84
C LEU A 51 -9.58 -6.38 -5.55
N LEU A 52 -9.12 -5.80 -4.43
CA LEU A 52 -9.16 -6.47 -3.11
C LEU A 52 -10.61 -6.73 -2.66
N SER A 53 -11.53 -5.79 -2.92
CA SER A 53 -12.96 -5.98 -2.62
C SER A 53 -13.59 -7.09 -3.47
N LEU A 54 -13.22 -7.20 -4.74
CA LEU A 54 -13.68 -8.28 -5.62
C LEU A 54 -13.12 -9.65 -5.18
N ALA A 55 -11.84 -9.69 -4.79
CA ALA A 55 -11.22 -10.89 -4.25
C ALA A 55 -11.91 -11.37 -2.97
N ALA A 56 -12.25 -10.45 -2.05
CA ALA A 56 -12.95 -10.78 -0.82
C ALA A 56 -14.36 -11.39 -1.05
N GLN A 57 -15.00 -11.05 -2.18
CA GLN A 57 -16.30 -11.61 -2.58
C GLN A 57 -16.19 -12.99 -3.25
N SER A 58 -14.97 -13.46 -3.56
CA SER A 58 -14.72 -14.71 -4.27
C SER A 58 -13.96 -15.74 -3.42
N PRO A 59 -14.42 -16.06 -2.19
CA PRO A 59 -13.68 -16.90 -1.24
C PRO A 59 -13.46 -18.34 -1.71
N ASN A 60 -14.22 -18.79 -2.71
CA ASN A 60 -14.09 -20.12 -3.31
C ASN A 60 -12.99 -20.18 -4.38
N GLN A 61 -12.46 -19.04 -4.84
CA GLN A 61 -11.44 -18.97 -5.90
C GLN A 61 -10.11 -18.47 -5.36
N VAL A 62 -10.13 -17.47 -4.47
CA VAL A 62 -8.92 -16.85 -3.90
C VAL A 62 -9.07 -16.71 -2.39
N THR A 63 -7.95 -16.84 -1.68
CA THR A 63 -7.89 -16.70 -0.22
C THR A 63 -6.61 -15.98 0.18
N GLY A 64 -6.67 -15.19 1.26
CA GLY A 64 -5.50 -14.49 1.79
C GLY A 64 -4.93 -13.40 0.88
N VAL A 65 -5.71 -12.86 -0.05
CA VAL A 65 -5.28 -11.76 -0.94
C VAL A 65 -5.06 -10.50 -0.10
N ARG A 66 -3.88 -9.91 -0.22
CA ARG A 66 -3.44 -8.76 0.58
C ARG A 66 -2.58 -7.82 -0.26
N PRO A 67 -2.60 -6.50 0.02
CA PRO A 67 -1.62 -5.60 -0.56
C PRO A 67 -0.22 -5.88 0.00
N ASN A 68 0.80 -5.65 -0.82
CA ASN A 68 2.21 -5.74 -0.41
C ASN A 68 2.75 -4.39 0.13
N GLY A 69 2.18 -3.28 -0.32
CA GLY A 69 2.59 -1.93 0.06
C GLY A 69 1.97 -1.39 1.36
N LEU A 70 2.40 -0.20 1.74
CA LEU A 70 1.79 0.57 2.84
C LEU A 70 0.67 1.46 2.29
N GLU A 71 -0.32 1.74 3.14
CA GLU A 71 -1.32 2.76 2.86
C GLU A 71 -0.73 4.16 2.97
N ASP A 72 -1.38 5.13 2.31
CA ASP A 72 -1.01 6.53 2.44
C ASP A 72 -1.11 6.99 3.89
N THR A 73 -0.09 7.72 4.32
CA THR A 73 -0.01 8.26 5.69
C THR A 73 -0.12 9.79 5.67
N PRO A 74 -0.71 10.40 6.71
CA PRO A 74 -0.75 11.86 6.80
C PRO A 74 0.65 12.46 6.76
N MET A 75 0.89 13.38 5.82
CA MET A 75 2.15 14.12 5.71
C MET A 75 1.91 15.61 5.94
N PHE A 76 2.87 16.28 6.61
CA PHE A 76 2.86 17.73 6.77
C PHE A 76 3.81 18.37 5.75
N LYS A 77 3.25 19.09 4.77
CA LYS A 77 4.03 19.80 3.75
C LYS A 77 4.23 21.26 4.13
N VAL A 78 5.48 21.65 4.34
CA VAL A 78 5.86 23.06 4.52
C VAL A 78 6.03 23.71 3.16
N ASN A 79 5.17 24.67 2.84
CA ASN A 79 5.29 25.47 1.61
C ASN A 79 5.99 26.80 1.96
N VAL A 80 7.23 26.96 1.51
CA VAL A 80 8.02 28.19 1.72
C VAL A 80 7.78 29.14 0.55
N ASN A 81 7.40 30.39 0.85
CA ASN A 81 7.33 31.45 -0.15
C ASN A 81 8.74 32.05 -0.35
N ALA A 82 9.43 31.62 -1.41
CA ALA A 82 10.77 32.09 -1.73
C ALA A 82 10.81 33.60 -1.98
N ALA A 83 9.86 34.16 -2.73
CA ALA A 83 9.82 35.60 -3.02
C ALA A 83 9.68 36.46 -1.75
N LYS A 84 8.88 36.00 -0.78
CA LYS A 84 8.76 36.67 0.53
C LYS A 84 10.04 36.51 1.36
N ALA A 85 10.71 35.36 1.31
CA ALA A 85 11.98 35.15 2.00
C ALA A 85 13.10 36.04 1.45
N GLU A 86 13.17 36.20 0.13
CA GLU A 86 14.09 37.11 -0.56
C GLU A 86 13.81 38.58 -0.21
N ALA A 87 12.54 39.00 -0.29
CA ALA A 87 12.14 40.37 0.08
C ALA A 87 12.41 40.71 1.56
N MET A 88 12.48 39.71 2.43
CA MET A 88 12.84 39.86 3.85
C MET A 88 14.35 39.78 4.10
N GLY A 89 15.19 39.84 3.06
CA GLY A 89 16.65 39.82 3.17
C GLY A 89 17.23 38.46 3.57
N ARG A 90 16.43 37.38 3.48
CA ARG A 90 16.89 35.99 3.69
C ARG A 90 17.06 35.25 2.37
N GLY A 91 17.53 35.94 1.34
CA GLY A 91 18.03 35.30 0.12
C GLY A 91 19.33 34.57 0.45
N ALA A 92 19.35 33.26 0.23
CA ALA A 92 20.58 32.48 0.25
C ALA A 92 21.58 33.08 -0.73
N VAL A 93 22.80 33.35 -0.24
CA VAL A 93 24.00 33.39 -1.10
C VAL A 93 24.43 31.95 -1.33
#